data_AF-A0A0C2DI19-F1
#
_entry.id   AF-A0A0C2DI19-F1
#
_cell.length_a   1.000
_cell.length_b   1.000
_cell.length_c   1.000
_cell.angle_alpha   90.00
_cell.angle_beta   90.00
_cell.angle_gamma   90.00
#
_symmetry.space_group_name_H-M   'P 1'
#
loop_
_entity.id
_entity.type
_entity.pdbx_description
1 polymer ?
#
loop_
_entity_poly.entity_id
_entity_poly.type
_entity_poly.pdbx_seq_one_letter_code
_entity_poly.pdbx_strand_id
1 'polypeptide(L)'
;MYATATFPYVVTTIFLIRSVTLEGAMKGLWHMINPDLHKLYSPTVWLEAATQIFYSMGLGFGGLIAFGSYNPLKNDCKKDAKWLALCNVVTSLYTAVVIFCVLGYMGHNTMNTCIEK
;
A
#
# COMPACT_ATOMS: atom_id res chain seq x y z
N MET A 1 -15.11 2.09 -14.44
CA MET A 1 -14.69 1.46 -13.16
C MET A 1 -14.29 0.00 -13.31
N TYR A 2 -15.04 -0.88 -13.99
CA TYR A 2 -14.68 -2.31 -14.02
C TYR A 2 -13.25 -2.60 -14.50
N ALA A 3 -12.85 -2.12 -15.68
CA ALA A 3 -11.47 -2.28 -16.17
C ALA A 3 -10.47 -1.49 -15.32
N THR A 4 -10.74 -0.21 -15.06
CA THR A 4 -9.81 0.68 -14.35
C THR A 4 -9.59 0.31 -12.88
N ALA A 5 -10.52 -0.38 -12.23
CA ALA A 5 -10.38 -0.86 -10.86
C ALA A 5 -9.72 -2.24 -10.79
N THR A 6 -9.88 -3.11 -11.79
CA THR A 6 -9.34 -4.48 -11.78
C THR A 6 -7.95 -4.58 -12.39
N PHE A 7 -7.68 -3.83 -13.46
CA PHE A 7 -6.40 -3.84 -14.17
C PHE A 7 -5.18 -3.57 -13.26
N PRO A 8 -5.22 -2.59 -12.33
CA PRO A 8 -4.10 -2.37 -11.41
C PRO A 8 -3.76 -3.62 -10.59
N TYR A 9 -4.74 -4.39 -10.14
CA TYR A 9 -4.48 -5.62 -9.37
C TYR A 9 -3.80 -6.69 -10.20
N VAL A 10 -4.18 -6.83 -11.48
CA VAL A 10 -3.51 -7.77 -12.41
C VAL A 10 -2.04 -7.37 -12.57
N VAL A 11 -1.79 -6.09 -12.85
CA VAL A 11 -0.43 -5.57 -13.04
C VAL A 11 0.42 -5.70 -11.78
N THR A 12 -0.10 -5.31 -10.61
CA THR A 12 0.61 -5.45 -9.33
C THR A 12 0.90 -6.91 -9.01
N THR A 13 0.05 -7.85 -9.41
CA THR A 13 0.29 -9.29 -9.25
C THR A 13 1.43 -9.80 -10.14
N ILE A 14 1.48 -9.36 -11.40
CA ILE A 14 2.61 -9.67 -12.28
C ILE A 14 3.92 -9.10 -11.70
N PHE A 15 3.88 -7.86 -11.21
CA PHE A 15 5.03 -7.24 -10.55
C PHE A 15 5.43 -7.96 -9.27
N LEU A 16 4.49 -8.45 -8.47
CA LEU A 16 4.79 -9.23 -7.28
C LEU A 16 5.56 -10.49 -7.64
N ILE A 17 5.04 -11.29 -8.58
CA ILE A 17 5.71 -12.52 -9.04
C ILE A 17 7.11 -12.20 -9.52
N ARG A 18 7.27 -11.14 -10.33
CA ARG A 18 8.59 -10.75 -10.81
C ARG A 18 9.50 -10.29 -9.67
N SER A 19 9.02 -9.43 -8.78
CA SER A 19 9.85 -8.79 -7.76
C SER A 19 10.35 -9.77 -6.71
N VAL A 20 9.55 -10.78 -6.32
CA VAL A 20 10.00 -11.81 -5.37
C VAL A 20 11.04 -12.77 -5.96
N THR A 21 11.09 -12.90 -7.29
CA THR A 21 12.11 -13.73 -7.97
C THR A 21 13.46 -13.03 -8.14
N LEU A 22 13.57 -11.75 -7.80
CA LEU A 22 14.81 -10.98 -7.93
C LEU A 22 15.76 -11.24 -6.75
N GLU A 23 17.05 -11.29 -7.04
CA GLU A 23 18.08 -11.46 -6.03
C GLU A 23 18.11 -10.26 -5.07
N GLY A 24 18.17 -10.52 -3.76
CA GLY A 24 18.13 -9.46 -2.75
C GLY A 24 16.73 -8.93 -2.39
N ALA A 25 15.65 -9.41 -3.02
CA ALA A 25 14.27 -9.03 -2.66
C ALA A 25 13.95 -9.28 -1.17
N MET A 26 14.46 -10.39 -0.63
CA MET A 26 14.28 -10.74 0.79
C MET A 26 14.85 -9.70 1.76
N LYS A 27 15.92 -8.98 1.39
CA LYS A 27 16.48 -7.90 2.24
C LYS A 27 15.49 -6.75 2.37
N GLY A 28 14.78 -6.43 1.29
CA GLY A 28 13.74 -5.41 1.29
C GLY A 28 12.52 -5.80 2.14
N LEU A 29 12.07 -7.06 2.04
CA LEU A 29 10.98 -7.57 2.88
C LEU A 29 11.36 -7.59 4.37
N TRP A 30 12.59 -7.99 4.70
CA TRP A 30 13.08 -7.91 6.08
C TRP A 30 13.07 -6.48 6.62
N HIS A 31 13.46 -5.51 5.80
CA HIS A 31 13.41 -4.10 6.18
C HIS A 31 11.97 -3.61 6.41
N MET A 32 11.00 -4.06 5.61
CA MET A 32 9.59 -3.71 5.78
C MET A 32 9.03 -4.20 7.13
N ILE A 33 9.38 -5.41 7.55
CA ILE A 33 8.80 -6.06 8.73
C ILE A 33 9.52 -5.66 10.02
N ASN A 34 10.80 -5.28 9.95
CA ASN A 34 11.59 -4.93 11.13
C ASN A 34 11.27 -3.50 11.63
N PRO A 35 10.51 -3.35 12.74
CA PRO A 35 10.03 -2.05 13.16
C PRO A 35 11.03 -1.39 14.13
N ASP A 36 11.26 -0.09 13.94
CA ASP A 36 11.92 0.75 14.94
C ASP A 36 10.87 1.33 15.90
N LEU A 37 10.73 0.68 17.06
CA LEU A 37 9.72 1.06 18.06
C LEU A 37 9.98 2.44 18.68
N HIS A 38 11.21 2.96 18.64
CA HIS A 38 11.50 4.30 19.16
C HIS A 38 10.80 5.39 18.36
N LYS A 39 10.51 5.14 17.07
CA LYS A 39 9.78 6.10 16.22
C LYS A 39 8.34 6.33 16.69
N LEU A 40 7.73 5.37 17.39
CA LEU A 40 6.36 5.50 17.89
C LEU A 40 6.20 6.59 18.94
N TYR A 41 7.28 6.99 19.62
CA TYR A 41 7.27 8.11 20.57
C TYR A 41 7.21 9.48 19.87
N SER A 42 7.53 9.55 18.58
CA SER A 42 7.47 10.81 17.85
C SER A 42 6.02 11.13 17.44
N PRO A 43 5.48 12.30 17.80
CA PRO A 43 4.13 12.70 17.36
C PRO A 43 4.04 12.88 15.84
N THR A 44 5.16 13.12 15.16
CA THR A 44 5.20 13.29 13.70
C THR A 44 4.78 12.02 12.97
N VAL A 45 5.14 10.84 13.47
CA VAL A 45 4.79 9.54 12.86
C VAL A 45 3.28 9.32 12.87
N TRP A 46 2.61 9.74 13.94
CA TRP A 46 1.14 9.66 14.04
C TRP A 46 0.45 10.66 13.13
N LEU A 47 0.99 11.88 13.01
CA LEU A 47 0.49 12.89 12.08
C LEU A 47 0.60 12.43 10.61
N GLU A 48 1.73 11.85 10.24
CA GLU A 48 1.96 11.30 8.90
C GLU A 48 1.05 10.11 8.62
N ALA A 49 0.88 9.19 9.58
CA ALA A 49 -0.03 8.06 9.45
C ALA A 49 -1.50 8.50 9.28
N ALA A 50 -1.95 9.49 10.08
CA ALA A 50 -3.29 10.07 9.94
C ALA A 50 -3.45 10.75 8.56
N THR A 51 -2.46 11.54 8.14
CA THR A 51 -2.49 12.22 6.85
C THR A 51 -2.56 11.21 5.70
N GLN A 52 -1.76 10.14 5.77
CA GLN A 52 -1.75 9.06 4.79
C GLN A 52 -3.14 8.44 4.63
N ILE A 53 -3.80 8.08 5.73
CA ILE A 53 -5.07 7.35 5.63
C ILE A 53 -6.20 8.25 5.10
N PHE A 54 -6.19 9.55 5.46
CA PHE A 54 -7.14 10.53 4.92
C PHE A 54 -7.00 10.69 3.40
N TYR A 55 -5.77 10.78 2.89
CA TYR A 55 -5.51 10.83 1.45
C TYR A 55 -5.82 9.50 0.76
N SER A 56 -5.43 8.37 1.36
CA SER A 56 -5.66 7.02 0.80
C SER A 56 -7.14 6.72 0.61
N MET A 57 -7.98 7.05 1.59
CA MET A 57 -9.42 6.84 1.53
C MET A 57 -10.18 7.98 0.86
N GLY A 58 -9.54 9.13 0.58
CA GLY A 58 -10.20 10.31 0.04
C GLY A 58 -11.28 10.89 0.96
N LEU A 59 -11.05 10.85 2.28
CA LEU A 59 -12.00 11.40 3.26
C LEU A 59 -12.04 12.94 3.18
N GLY A 60 -13.23 13.51 3.28
CA GLY A 60 -13.41 14.97 3.30
C GLY A 60 -13.44 15.66 1.92
N PHE A 61 -13.21 14.92 0.83
CA PHE A 61 -13.22 15.47 -0.54
C PHE A 61 -14.61 15.49 -1.21
N GLY A 62 -15.65 14.99 -0.54
CA GLY A 62 -17.02 14.97 -1.07
C GLY A 62 -17.34 13.87 -2.10
N GLY A 63 -16.34 13.22 -2.69
CA GLY A 63 -16.54 12.14 -3.68
C GLY A 63 -17.33 10.95 -3.13
N LEU A 64 -16.98 10.45 -1.94
CA LEU A 64 -17.71 9.36 -1.29
C LEU A 64 -19.14 9.75 -0.89
N ILE A 65 -19.37 11.03 -0.54
CA ILE A 65 -20.71 11.54 -0.23
C ILE A 65 -21.57 11.52 -1.49
N ALA A 66 -21.03 11.99 -2.63
CA ALA A 66 -21.71 11.95 -3.91
C ALA A 66 -21.99 10.52 -4.38
N PHE A 67 -21.06 9.58 -4.20
CA PHE A 67 -21.35 8.17 -4.52
C PHE A 67 -22.42 7.56 -3.61
N GLY A 68 -22.41 7.91 -2.32
CA GLY A 68 -23.41 7.46 -1.37
C GLY A 68 -24.82 7.99 -1.68
N SER A 69 -24.96 9.20 -2.22
CA SER A 69 -26.27 9.80 -2.51
C SER A 69 -27.03 9.11 -3.65
N TYR A 70 -26.34 8.35 -4.50
CA TYR A 70 -26.96 7.54 -5.56
C TYR A 70 -27.41 6.14 -5.09
N ASN A 71 -27.13 5.77 -3.85
CA ASN A 71 -27.43 4.43 -3.33
C ASN A 71 -28.90 4.35 -2.81
N PRO A 72 -29.54 3.16 -2.81
CA PRO A 72 -30.87 3.01 -2.25
C PRO A 72 -30.93 3.37 -0.76
N LEU A 73 -32.05 3.95 -0.31
CA LEU A 73 -32.25 4.40 1.07
C LEU A 73 -32.08 3.30 2.12
N LYS A 74 -32.36 2.04 1.77
CA LYS A 74 -32.23 0.87 2.66
C LYS A 74 -30.92 0.08 2.45
N ASN A 75 -29.88 0.70 1.89
CA ASN A 75 -28.59 0.05 1.75
C ASN A 75 -27.82 -0.03 3.09
N ASP A 76 -27.11 -1.13 3.32
CA ASP A 76 -26.23 -1.29 4.48
C ASP A 76 -24.88 -0.57 4.27
N CYS A 77 -24.89 0.75 4.46
CA CYS A 77 -23.69 1.58 4.32
C CYS A 77 -22.58 1.23 5.35
N LYS A 78 -22.94 0.61 6.49
CA LYS A 78 -21.96 0.19 7.50
C LYS A 78 -21.14 -0.98 6.98
N LYS A 79 -21.78 -1.93 6.30
CA LYS A 79 -21.08 -3.03 5.65
C LYS A 79 -20.16 -2.54 4.53
N ASP A 80 -20.63 -1.61 3.71
CA ASP A 80 -19.84 -1.05 2.61
C ASP A 80 -18.61 -0.29 3.12
N ALA A 81 -18.77 0.53 4.16
CA ALA A 81 -17.66 1.26 4.78
C ALA A 81 -16.59 0.30 5.34
N LYS A 82 -17.00 -0.80 5.99
CA LYS A 82 -16.06 -1.82 6.48
C LYS A 82 -15.28 -2.47 5.35
N TRP A 83 -15.94 -2.85 4.27
CA TRP A 83 -15.27 -3.44 3.10
C TRP A 83 -14.34 -2.45 2.42
N LEU A 84 -14.76 -1.20 2.26
CA LEU A 84 -13.92 -0.13 1.70
C LEU A 84 -12.63 0.04 2.51
N ALA A 85 -12.74 0.14 3.84
CA ALA A 85 -11.58 0.30 4.72
C ALA A 85 -10.66 -0.92 4.67
N LEU A 86 -11.22 -2.14 4.70
CA LEU A 86 -10.45 -3.38 4.63
C LEU A 86 -9.70 -3.50 3.30
N CYS A 87 -10.39 -3.28 2.18
CA CYS A 87 -9.77 -3.31 0.85
C CYS A 87 -8.65 -2.27 0.74
N ASN A 88 -8.85 -1.05 1.25
CA ASN A 88 -7.81 -0.03 1.24
C ASN A 88 -6.53 -0.48 1.96
N VAL A 89 -6.66 -1.04 3.16
CA VAL A 89 -5.51 -1.52 3.95
C VAL A 89 -4.84 -2.71 3.26
N VAL A 90 -5.60 -3.70 2.80
CA VAL A 90 -5.07 -4.89 2.11
C VAL A 90 -4.31 -4.49 0.85
N THR A 91 -4.88 -3.62 0.01
CA THR A 91 -4.24 -3.15 -1.22
C THR A 91 -2.98 -2.33 -0.94
N SER A 92 -2.99 -1.52 0.12
CA SER A 92 -1.81 -0.75 0.55
C SER A 92 -0.67 -1.68 0.98
N LEU A 93 -0.95 -2.67 1.83
CA LEU A 93 0.03 -3.66 2.27
C LEU A 93 0.54 -4.51 1.10
N TYR A 94 -0.37 -4.94 0.23
CA TYR A 94 -0.03 -5.72 -0.97
C TYR A 94 0.95 -4.97 -1.88
N THR A 95 0.69 -3.69 -2.11
CA THR A 95 1.56 -2.84 -2.94
C THR A 95 2.89 -2.56 -2.23
N ALA A 96 2.89 -2.36 -0.91
CA ALA A 96 4.10 -2.17 -0.13
C ALA A 96 5.06 -3.36 -0.26
N VAL A 97 4.56 -4.60 -0.18
CA VAL A 97 5.35 -5.82 -0.40
C VAL A 97 6.07 -5.78 -1.74
N VAL A 98 5.36 -5.43 -2.83
CA VAL A 98 5.95 -5.34 -4.17
C VAL A 98 7.07 -4.31 -4.22
N ILE A 99 6.83 -3.11 -3.68
CA ILE A 99 7.81 -2.01 -3.66
C ILE A 99 9.05 -2.39 -2.86
N PHE A 100 8.88 -2.97 -1.68
CA PHE A 100 10.01 -3.36 -0.83
C PHE A 100 10.85 -4.47 -1.46
N CYS A 101 10.27 -5.45 -2.16
CA CYS A 101 11.03 -6.42 -2.94
C CYS A 101 11.94 -5.74 -3.99
N VAL A 102 11.40 -4.77 -4.74
CA VAL A 102 12.17 -4.03 -5.76
C VAL A 102 13.28 -3.19 -5.13
N LEU A 103 12.98 -2.50 -4.02
CA LEU A 103 14.00 -1.74 -3.27
C LEU A 103 15.12 -2.65 -2.73
N GLY A 104 14.77 -3.86 -2.27
CA GLY A 104 15.74 -4.87 -1.84
C GLY A 104 16.70 -5.29 -2.94
N TYR A 105 16.17 -5.55 -4.15
CA TYR A 105 16.97 -5.83 -5.35
C TYR A 105 17.87 -4.65 -5.72
N MET A 106 17.34 -3.43 -5.75
CA MET A 106 18.11 -2.22 -6.07
C MET A 106 19.26 -2.00 -5.08
N GLY A 107 18.99 -2.16 -3.78
CA GLY A 107 20.01 -2.05 -2.74
C GLY A 107 21.09 -3.12 -2.88
N HIS A 108 20.69 -4.35 -3.21
CA HIS A 108 21.64 -5.44 -3.44
C HIS A 108 22.56 -5.19 -4.64
N ASN A 109 22.02 -4.78 -5.78
CA ASN A 109 22.80 -4.46 -6.97
C ASN A 109 23.74 -3.26 -6.76
N THR A 110 23.25 -2.23 -6.07
CA THR A 110 24.06 -1.04 -5.78
C THR A 110 25.26 -1.40 -4.91
N MET A 111 25.07 -2.28 -3.92
CA MET A 111 26.16 -2.78 -3.07
C MET A 111 27.19 -3.58 -3.89
N ASN A 112 26.74 -4.49 -4.76
CA ASN A 112 27.66 -5.28 -5.59
C ASN A 112 28.49 -4.38 -6.53
N THR A 113 27.85 -3.38 -7.15
CA THR A 113 28.55 -2.40 -8.00
C THR A 113 29.59 -1.57 -7.24
N CYS A 114 29.36 -1.32 -5.95
CA CYS A 114 30.29 -0.60 -5.08
C CYS A 114 31.52 -1.44 -4.73
N ILE A 115 31.35 -2.75 -4.56
CA ILE A 115 32.43 -3.69 -4.20
C ILE A 115 33.34 -3.99 -5.41
N GLU A 116 32.78 -3.98 -6.62
CA GLU A 116 33.54 -4.21 -7.86
C GLU A 116 34.37 -2.98 -8.32
N LYS A 117 34.17 -1.81 -7.71
CA LYS A 117 34.95 -0.59 -7.95
C LYS A 117 36.10 -0.46 -6.95
#